data_AF-A0A2V8J854-F1
#
_entry.id   AF-A0A2V8J854-F1
#
_cell.length_a   1.000
_cell.length_b   1.000
_cell.length_c   1.000
_cell.angle_alpha   90.00
_cell.angle_beta   90.00
_cell.angle_gamma   90.00
#
_symmetry.space_group_name_H-M   'P 1'
#
loop_
_entity.id
_entity.type
_entity.pdbx_description
1 polymer ?
#
loop_
_entity_poly.entity_id
_entity_poly.type
_entity_poly.pdbx_seq_one_letter_code
_entity_poly.pdbx_strand_id
1 'polypeptide(L)'
;MKDFTWKRGALGCAALVALTVLGLARIDAGQGTGGGSAGARGGGPAQGQTAASPDDWRIDPMRGPVDLGLTDPSLIGAIDVHQHLDPDAPGAGGQIRALDGFDAAILAKQRGMRGVVFKTHQDPTSAAVAYLVRKHVVPGFEMFGRMAANFSTGGINVAAVEHFSQIKG
;
A
#
# COMPACT_ATOMS: atom_id res chain seq x y z
N MET A 1 -46.31 -29.99 -9.75
CA MET A 1 -44.93 -29.95 -9.22
C MET A 1 -44.38 -28.57 -9.53
N LYS A 2 -44.07 -27.65 -8.60
CA LYS A 2 -44.32 -27.49 -7.17
C LYS A 2 -44.42 -25.97 -6.97
N ASP A 3 -45.46 -25.54 -6.26
CA ASP A 3 -45.75 -24.14 -5.99
C ASP A 3 -44.96 -23.71 -4.74
N PHE A 4 -44.10 -22.69 -4.85
CA PHE A 4 -43.33 -22.20 -3.71
C PHE A 4 -44.04 -20.98 -3.11
N THR A 5 -44.71 -21.20 -1.98
CA THR A 5 -45.42 -20.14 -1.22
C THR A 5 -44.53 -19.65 -0.09
N TRP A 6 -44.29 -18.33 -0.04
CA TRP A 6 -43.53 -17.68 1.04
C TRP A 6 -44.45 -17.52 2.27
N LYS A 7 -44.26 -18.34 3.30
CA LYS A 7 -44.91 -18.12 4.61
C LYS A 7 -44.06 -17.18 5.47
N ARG A 8 -44.71 -16.12 5.97
CA ARG A 8 -44.17 -15.11 6.88
C ARG A 8 -43.74 -15.76 8.20
N GLY A 9 -42.46 -15.64 8.53
CA GLY A 9 -41.93 -15.82 9.89
C GLY A 9 -41.39 -14.47 10.37
N ALA A 10 -42.21 -13.73 11.11
CA ALA A 10 -41.74 -12.61 11.91
C ALA A 10 -41.16 -13.17 13.20
N LEU A 11 -39.85 -12.97 13.44
CA LEU A 11 -39.15 -12.95 14.72
C LEU A 11 -37.64 -13.01 14.42
N GLY A 12 -36.89 -11.94 14.72
CA GLY A 12 -35.43 -12.00 14.68
C GLY A 12 -34.66 -10.74 14.26
N CYS A 13 -35.26 -9.56 14.18
CA CYS A 13 -34.54 -8.30 13.99
C CYS A 13 -34.79 -7.35 15.16
N ALA A 14 -34.20 -7.61 16.34
CA ALA A 14 -34.21 -6.63 17.45
C ALA A 14 -33.19 -6.87 18.59
N ALA A 15 -32.15 -7.69 18.45
CA ALA A 15 -31.21 -7.92 19.54
C ALA A 15 -29.77 -8.05 19.06
N LEU A 16 -29.10 -6.91 18.84
CA LEU A 16 -27.64 -6.73 19.00
C LEU A 16 -27.26 -5.24 18.89
N VAL A 17 -28.09 -4.37 19.47
CA VAL A 17 -27.75 -2.96 19.75
C VAL A 17 -28.17 -2.72 21.19
N ALA A 18 -27.20 -2.77 22.11
CA ALA A 18 -27.21 -2.29 23.51
C ALA A 18 -26.50 -3.28 24.45
N LEU A 19 -25.17 -3.19 24.49
CA LEU A 19 -24.44 -3.39 25.75
C LEU A 19 -23.56 -2.15 25.97
N THR A 20 -24.23 -1.09 26.38
CA THR A 20 -23.66 0.15 26.90
C THR A 20 -23.26 -0.05 28.37
N VAL A 21 -22.02 0.35 28.67
CA VAL A 21 -21.60 1.12 29.86
C VAL A 21 -21.77 0.44 31.23
N LEU A 22 -20.67 -0.15 31.72
CA LEU A 22 -20.17 0.13 33.07
C LEU A 22 -18.70 -0.31 33.18
N GLY A 23 -17.79 0.66 33.18
CA GLY A 23 -16.35 0.42 33.24
C GLY A 23 -15.55 1.71 33.11
N LEU A 24 -15.88 2.70 33.95
CA LEU A 24 -14.98 3.83 34.19
C LEU A 24 -13.65 3.29 34.75
N ALA A 25 -12.57 3.42 33.99
CA ALA A 25 -11.23 3.54 34.54
C ALA A 25 -10.48 4.62 33.75
N ARG A 26 -10.47 5.79 34.36
CA ARG A 26 -9.71 7.01 34.11
C ARG A 26 -8.48 6.84 33.20
N ILE A 27 -8.46 7.56 32.08
CA ILE A 27 -7.19 8.03 31.50
C ILE A 27 -6.90 9.37 32.16
N ASP A 28 -5.86 9.36 32.97
CA ASP A 28 -5.37 10.50 33.71
C ASP A 28 -4.80 11.55 32.75
N ALA A 29 -5.13 12.81 33.04
CA ALA A 29 -4.54 13.97 32.42
C ALA A 29 -3.15 14.19 33.04
N GLY A 30 -2.11 13.63 32.41
CA GLY A 30 -0.73 13.93 32.74
C GLY A 30 -0.26 15.20 32.04
N GLN A 31 -0.42 16.35 32.71
CA GLN A 31 0.36 17.55 32.40
C GLN A 31 1.85 17.26 32.62
N GLY A 32 2.63 17.26 31.54
CA GLY A 32 4.09 17.33 31.58
C GLY A 32 4.54 18.71 31.11
N THR A 33 4.91 19.55 32.07
CA THR A 33 5.42 20.91 31.89
C THR A 33 6.80 20.94 31.22
N GLY A 34 6.94 21.79 30.21
CA GLY A 34 8.03 22.77 30.08
C GLY A 34 9.46 22.27 29.91
N GLY A 35 10.04 22.55 28.74
CA GLY A 35 11.49 22.49 28.51
C GLY A 35 11.87 22.84 27.09
N GLY A 36 11.77 24.13 26.74
CA GLY A 36 12.21 24.63 25.44
C GLY A 36 13.72 24.56 25.27
N SER A 37 14.16 24.23 24.05
CA SER A 37 15.34 24.85 23.46
C SER A 37 15.14 24.96 21.95
N ALA A 38 14.95 26.21 21.53
CA ALA A 38 15.03 26.60 20.14
C ALA A 38 16.48 26.41 19.68
N GLY A 39 16.69 25.43 18.80
CA GLY A 39 17.96 25.22 18.11
C GLY A 39 17.71 25.39 16.61
N ALA A 40 17.95 26.60 16.10
CA ALA A 40 18.01 26.87 14.67
C ALA A 40 19.02 25.91 14.02
N ARG A 41 18.54 25.03 13.12
CA ARG A 41 19.42 24.34 12.19
C ARG A 41 19.35 25.08 10.87
N GLY A 42 20.30 25.99 10.72
CA GLY A 42 20.61 26.63 9.45
C GLY A 42 20.90 25.59 8.37
N GLY A 43 20.59 25.96 7.13
CA GLY A 43 21.00 25.23 5.95
C GLY A 43 22.53 25.14 5.90
N GLY A 44 23.05 23.98 6.27
CA GLY A 44 24.41 23.58 5.92
C GLY A 44 24.46 23.15 4.46
N PRO A 45 25.60 23.31 3.77
CA PRO A 45 25.73 22.89 2.38
C PRO A 45 25.47 21.39 2.28
N ALA A 46 24.82 20.96 1.20
CA ALA A 46 24.65 19.56 0.85
C ALA A 46 26.01 18.86 0.97
N GLN A 47 26.17 18.03 2.01
CA GLN A 47 27.34 17.17 2.13
C GLN A 47 27.30 16.21 0.95
N GLY A 48 28.22 16.42 0.01
CA GLY A 48 28.42 15.52 -1.11
C GLY A 48 28.57 14.11 -0.59
N GLN A 49 27.85 13.17 -1.21
CA GLN A 49 27.91 11.75 -0.91
C GLN A 49 29.39 11.36 -0.88
N THR A 50 29.89 11.02 0.31
CA THR A 50 31.18 10.32 0.41
C THR A 50 31.02 8.99 -0.32
N ALA A 51 32.08 8.56 -1.01
CA ALA A 51 32.04 7.34 -1.81
C ALA A 51 31.52 6.18 -0.94
N ALA A 52 30.35 5.65 -1.30
CA ALA A 52 29.69 4.57 -0.57
C ALA A 52 30.68 3.41 -0.39
N SER A 53 30.72 2.84 0.81
CA SER A 53 31.47 1.62 1.04
C SER A 53 30.99 0.56 0.04
N PRO A 54 31.86 -0.29 -0.52
CA PRO A 54 31.47 -1.38 -1.40
C PRO A 54 30.45 -2.35 -0.78
N ASP A 55 30.19 -2.23 0.53
CA ASP A 55 29.24 -3.03 1.30
C ASP A 55 28.00 -2.27 1.75
N ASP A 56 27.88 -0.96 1.51
CA ASP A 56 26.71 -0.16 1.94
C ASP A 56 25.41 -0.53 1.21
N TRP A 57 25.52 -1.23 0.06
CA TRP A 57 24.36 -1.78 -0.66
C TRP A 57 23.93 -3.15 -0.14
N ARG A 58 24.75 -3.82 0.70
CA ARG A 58 24.40 -5.15 1.22
C ARG A 58 23.25 -5.01 2.21
N ILE A 59 22.10 -5.52 1.81
CA ILE A 59 20.88 -5.49 2.63
C ILE A 59 21.10 -6.36 3.86
N ASP A 60 21.11 -5.74 5.04
CA ASP A 60 21.06 -6.43 6.33
C ASP A 60 19.62 -6.94 6.57
N PRO A 61 19.37 -8.26 6.51
CA PRO A 61 18.03 -8.83 6.67
C PRO A 61 17.45 -8.61 8.08
N MET A 62 18.26 -8.28 9.08
CA MET A 62 17.80 -7.99 10.45
C MET A 62 17.31 -6.55 10.62
N ARG A 63 17.61 -5.66 9.68
CA ARG A 63 17.29 -4.24 9.76
C ARG A 63 15.85 -3.91 9.29
N GLY A 64 15.15 -4.89 8.71
CA GLY A 64 13.85 -4.69 8.06
C GLY A 64 13.97 -3.87 6.77
N PRO A 65 12.84 -3.51 6.12
CA PRO A 65 12.87 -2.59 4.99
C PRO A 65 13.36 -1.23 5.48
N VAL A 66 14.61 -0.90 5.20
CA VAL A 66 15.19 0.41 5.50
C VAL A 66 15.34 1.19 4.21
N ASP A 67 14.65 2.31 4.13
CA ASP A 67 14.93 3.27 3.08
C ASP A 67 16.27 3.96 3.38
N LEU A 68 17.29 3.67 2.56
CA LEU A 68 18.62 4.26 2.66
C LEU A 68 18.70 5.66 2.02
N GLY A 69 17.60 6.18 1.46
CA GLY A 69 17.60 7.49 0.81
C GLY A 69 18.37 7.51 -0.51
N LEU A 70 18.67 6.34 -1.09
CA LEU A 70 19.44 6.24 -2.33
C LEU A 70 18.67 6.84 -3.50
N THR A 71 19.35 7.65 -4.30
CA THR A 71 18.85 8.24 -5.54
C THR A 71 19.77 7.86 -6.70
N ASP A 72 19.19 7.68 -7.88
CA ASP A 72 19.93 7.36 -9.11
C ASP A 72 19.37 8.22 -10.27
N PRO A 73 20.22 8.92 -11.05
CA PRO A 73 19.80 9.64 -12.24
C PRO A 73 18.98 8.80 -13.23
N SER A 74 19.17 7.48 -13.28
CA SER A 74 18.41 6.56 -14.14
C SER A 74 16.94 6.44 -13.77
N LEU A 75 16.57 6.77 -12.52
CA LEU A 75 15.18 6.73 -12.06
C LEU A 75 14.39 7.96 -12.48
N ILE A 76 15.04 9.06 -12.85
CA ILE A 76 14.38 10.30 -13.20
C ILE A 76 13.50 10.11 -14.45
N GLY A 77 12.18 10.23 -14.26
CA GLY A 77 11.19 10.01 -15.31
C GLY A 77 10.92 8.54 -15.66
N ALA A 78 11.54 7.58 -14.95
CA ALA A 78 11.38 6.15 -15.19
C ALA A 78 9.98 5.65 -14.75
N ILE A 79 9.59 4.52 -15.33
CA ILE A 79 8.44 3.73 -14.88
C ILE A 79 8.92 2.31 -14.55
N ASP A 80 8.69 1.86 -13.33
CA ASP A 80 8.82 0.43 -13.00
C ASP A 80 7.58 -0.32 -13.50
N VAL A 81 7.78 -1.31 -14.37
CA VAL A 81 6.71 -2.03 -15.06
C VAL A 81 6.23 -3.28 -14.32
N HIS A 82 6.82 -3.62 -13.17
CA HIS A 82 6.43 -4.80 -12.40
C HIS A 82 6.78 -4.64 -10.92
N GLN A 83 5.86 -4.06 -10.15
CA GLN A 83 6.04 -3.91 -8.71
C GLN A 83 5.05 -4.75 -7.91
N HIS A 84 5.57 -5.52 -6.96
CA HIS A 84 4.81 -6.37 -6.05
C HIS A 84 4.56 -5.62 -4.73
N LEU A 85 3.32 -5.19 -4.50
CA LEU A 85 2.94 -4.34 -3.36
C LEU A 85 1.81 -4.97 -2.55
N ASP A 86 1.64 -4.53 -1.31
CA ASP A 86 0.47 -4.86 -0.51
C ASP A 86 -0.75 -3.99 -0.89
N PRO A 87 -1.98 -4.50 -0.71
CA PRO A 87 -2.29 -5.89 -0.34
C PRO A 87 -2.06 -6.86 -1.50
N ASP A 88 -1.43 -8.00 -1.22
CA ASP A 88 -1.36 -9.14 -2.14
C ASP A 88 -1.23 -10.43 -1.34
N ALA A 89 -1.43 -11.57 -1.98
CA ALA A 89 -1.23 -12.85 -1.32
C ALA A 89 0.27 -13.05 -0.95
N PRO A 90 0.54 -13.72 0.19
CA PRO A 90 1.90 -14.09 0.56
C PRO A 90 2.60 -14.86 -0.55
N GLY A 91 3.86 -14.53 -0.79
CA GLY A 91 4.72 -15.24 -1.73
C GLY A 91 5.10 -16.63 -1.22
N ALA A 92 5.93 -17.34 -2.00
CA ALA A 92 6.51 -18.61 -1.58
C ALA A 92 7.22 -18.45 -0.23
N GLY A 93 6.90 -19.31 0.74
CA GLY A 93 7.43 -19.24 2.10
C GLY A 93 6.72 -18.25 3.04
N GLY A 94 5.56 -17.71 2.65
CA GLY A 94 4.74 -16.84 3.52
C GLY A 94 5.20 -15.38 3.55
N GLN A 95 6.03 -14.97 2.59
CA GLN A 95 6.57 -13.61 2.53
C GLN A 95 5.51 -12.59 2.15
N ILE A 96 5.34 -11.57 2.99
CA ILE A 96 4.47 -10.41 2.74
C ILE A 96 5.22 -9.32 1.99
N ARG A 97 4.52 -8.34 1.41
CA ARG A 97 5.17 -7.24 0.69
C ARG A 97 5.66 -6.20 1.69
N ALA A 98 6.72 -5.51 1.30
CA ALA A 98 7.37 -4.55 2.18
C ALA A 98 6.63 -3.21 2.27
N LEU A 99 5.89 -2.87 1.20
CA LEU A 99 5.20 -1.60 1.04
C LEU A 99 3.82 -1.82 0.45
N ASP A 100 2.87 -0.99 0.85
CA ASP A 100 1.59 -0.88 0.17
C ASP A 100 1.68 0.02 -1.08
N GLY A 101 0.60 0.08 -1.85
CA GLY A 101 0.49 0.90 -3.05
C GLY A 101 0.70 2.40 -2.83
N PHE A 102 0.39 2.92 -1.64
CA PHE A 102 0.44 4.35 -1.35
C PHE A 102 1.86 4.76 -0.99
N ASP A 103 2.48 4.02 -0.06
CA ASP A 103 3.86 4.24 0.36
C ASP A 103 4.84 4.07 -0.80
N ALA A 104 4.62 3.05 -1.64
CA ALA A 104 5.43 2.82 -2.83
C ALA A 104 5.35 3.98 -3.84
N ALA A 105 4.15 4.54 -4.06
CA ALA A 105 3.98 5.67 -4.97
C ALA A 105 4.65 6.95 -4.45
N ILE A 106 4.54 7.21 -3.14
CA ILE A 106 5.21 8.33 -2.47
C ILE A 106 6.73 8.18 -2.62
N LEU A 107 7.26 6.99 -2.32
CA LEU A 107 8.68 6.69 -2.43
C LEU A 107 9.18 6.85 -3.86
N ALA A 108 8.50 6.25 -4.84
CA ALA A 108 8.86 6.37 -6.25
C ALA A 108 8.89 7.84 -6.72
N LYS A 109 7.89 8.63 -6.32
CA LYS A 109 7.87 10.07 -6.62
C LYS A 109 9.04 10.81 -6.00
N GLN A 110 9.40 10.51 -4.75
CA GLN A 110 10.57 11.09 -4.08
C GLN A 110 11.89 10.71 -4.77
N ARG A 111 11.93 9.57 -5.46
CA ARG A 111 13.08 9.15 -6.30
C ARG A 111 13.08 9.75 -7.71
N GLY A 112 12.13 10.63 -8.01
CA GLY A 112 12.01 11.30 -9.30
C GLY A 112 11.41 10.43 -10.41
N MET A 113 10.87 9.25 -10.07
CA MET A 113 10.19 8.39 -11.02
C MET A 113 8.90 9.05 -11.51
N ARG A 114 8.52 8.72 -12.75
CA ARG A 114 7.25 9.14 -13.34
C ARG A 114 6.11 8.24 -12.90
N GLY A 115 6.39 6.95 -12.71
CA GLY A 115 5.33 5.98 -12.45
C GLY A 115 5.74 4.58 -12.03
N VAL A 116 4.74 3.75 -11.75
CA VAL A 116 4.87 2.31 -11.46
C VAL A 116 3.68 1.52 -12.00
N VAL A 117 3.87 0.22 -12.20
CA VAL A 117 2.81 -0.74 -12.49
C VAL A 117 2.67 -1.68 -11.29
N PHE A 118 1.56 -1.56 -10.57
CA PHE A 118 1.27 -2.40 -9.41
C PHE A 118 0.71 -3.75 -9.85
N LYS A 119 1.45 -4.81 -9.53
CA LYS A 119 1.12 -6.20 -9.83
C LYS A 119 0.58 -6.96 -8.62
N THR A 120 -0.63 -7.51 -8.76
CA THR A 120 -1.30 -8.40 -7.78
C THR A 120 -1.46 -9.82 -8.30
N HIS A 121 -1.20 -10.84 -7.48
CA HIS A 121 -1.22 -12.25 -7.92
C HIS A 121 -2.62 -12.85 -8.08
N GLN A 122 -3.64 -12.28 -7.45
CA GLN A 122 -4.90 -13.01 -7.25
C GLN A 122 -6.15 -12.23 -7.58
N ASP A 123 -6.11 -10.90 -7.58
CA ASP A 123 -7.32 -10.08 -7.63
C ASP A 123 -7.10 -8.79 -8.44
N PRO A 124 -8.18 -8.06 -8.78
CA PRO A 124 -8.08 -6.80 -9.51
C PRO A 124 -7.75 -5.59 -8.61
N THR A 125 -7.33 -5.78 -7.35
CA THR A 125 -7.15 -4.67 -6.39
C THR A 125 -6.14 -3.63 -6.86
N SER A 126 -5.15 -4.06 -7.66
CA SER A 126 -4.14 -3.16 -8.24
C SER A 126 -4.73 -2.02 -9.04
N ALA A 127 -5.82 -2.26 -9.80
CA ALA A 127 -6.50 -1.20 -10.55
C ALA A 127 -7.15 -0.18 -9.60
N ALA A 128 -7.89 -0.64 -8.60
CA ALA A 128 -8.55 0.25 -7.64
C ALA A 128 -7.53 1.12 -6.88
N VAL A 129 -6.42 0.53 -6.43
CA VAL A 129 -5.33 1.25 -5.74
C VAL A 129 -4.68 2.27 -6.67
N ALA A 130 -4.35 1.88 -7.91
CA ALA A 130 -3.78 2.80 -8.89
C ALA A 130 -4.68 4.00 -9.19
N TYR A 131 -6.00 3.79 -9.26
CA TYR A 131 -6.96 4.89 -9.39
C TYR A 131 -6.95 5.82 -8.16
N LEU A 132 -6.97 5.27 -6.95
CA LEU A 132 -6.99 6.06 -5.71
C LEU A 132 -5.68 6.82 -5.50
N VAL A 133 -4.53 6.22 -5.79
CA VAL A 133 -3.23 6.89 -5.72
C VAL A 133 -3.19 8.10 -6.62
N ARG A 134 -3.54 7.92 -7.90
CA ARG A 134 -3.57 9.01 -8.89
C ARG A 134 -4.52 10.13 -8.50
N LYS A 135 -5.65 9.79 -7.87
CA LYS A 135 -6.69 10.75 -7.50
C LYS A 135 -6.41 11.48 -6.19
N HIS A 136 -5.82 10.81 -5.20
CA HIS A 136 -5.82 11.27 -3.81
C HIS A 136 -4.46 11.29 -3.12
N VAL A 137 -3.50 10.46 -3.54
CA VAL A 137 -2.22 10.30 -2.81
C VAL A 137 -1.11 11.07 -3.49
N VAL A 138 -0.89 10.84 -4.79
CA VAL A 138 0.16 11.48 -5.57
C VAL A 138 -0.39 11.98 -6.92
N PRO A 139 -1.09 13.14 -6.94
CA PRO A 139 -1.60 13.71 -8.18
C PRO A 139 -0.48 13.94 -9.21
N GLY A 140 -0.71 13.52 -10.45
CA GLY A 140 0.28 13.64 -11.54
C GLY A 140 1.38 12.56 -11.54
N PHE A 141 1.30 11.55 -10.67
CA PHE A 141 2.12 10.34 -10.77
C PHE A 141 1.39 9.27 -11.60
N GLU A 142 2.12 8.54 -12.43
CA GLU A 142 1.55 7.49 -13.28
C GLU A 142 1.55 6.16 -12.53
N MET A 143 0.40 5.74 -12.01
CA MET A 143 0.24 4.39 -11.47
C MET A 143 -0.78 3.61 -12.30
N PHE A 144 -0.44 2.38 -12.64
CA PHE A 144 -1.30 1.46 -13.39
C PHE A 144 -1.49 0.16 -12.63
N GLY A 145 -2.69 -0.43 -12.73
CA GLY A 145 -2.95 -1.76 -12.23
C GLY A 145 -2.51 -2.87 -13.18
N ARG A 146 -2.08 -4.01 -12.62
CA ARG A 146 -1.82 -5.25 -13.35
C ARG A 146 -2.23 -6.46 -12.52
N MET A 147 -2.97 -7.38 -13.14
CA MET A 147 -3.34 -8.67 -12.56
C MET A 147 -2.55 -9.80 -13.26
N ALA A 148 -2.17 -10.87 -12.54
CA ALA A 148 -1.61 -12.06 -13.19
C ALA A 148 -2.70 -12.97 -13.72
N ALA A 149 -2.36 -13.71 -14.78
CA ALA A 149 -3.10 -14.87 -15.26
C ALA A 149 -2.64 -16.15 -14.51
N ASN A 150 -2.72 -16.14 -13.17
CA ASN A 150 -2.32 -17.26 -12.32
C ASN A 150 -3.41 -18.35 -12.29
N PHE A 151 -3.09 -19.55 -11.80
CA PHE A 151 -4.11 -20.60 -11.61
C PHE A 151 -5.24 -20.17 -10.66
N SER A 152 -4.94 -19.36 -9.64
CA SER A 152 -5.93 -18.79 -8.73
C SER A 152 -6.94 -17.86 -9.43
N THR A 153 -6.60 -17.33 -10.60
CA THR A 153 -7.46 -16.49 -11.44
C THR A 153 -7.96 -17.23 -12.70
N GLY A 154 -7.81 -18.56 -12.75
CA GLY A 154 -8.24 -19.39 -13.88
C GLY A 154 -7.20 -19.60 -14.98
N GLY A 155 -5.94 -19.23 -14.76
CA GLY A 155 -4.86 -19.34 -15.75
C GLY A 155 -4.93 -18.25 -16.83
N ILE A 156 -4.49 -18.57 -18.06
CA ILE A 156 -4.64 -17.70 -19.24
C ILE A 156 -6.14 -17.59 -19.58
N ASN A 157 -6.82 -16.66 -18.91
CA ASN A 157 -8.25 -16.43 -19.01
C ASN A 157 -8.50 -15.07 -19.68
N VAL A 158 -8.88 -15.10 -20.96
CA VAL A 158 -9.12 -13.88 -21.76
C VAL A 158 -10.26 -13.05 -21.19
N ALA A 159 -11.33 -13.68 -20.70
CA ALA A 159 -12.46 -12.97 -20.12
C ALA A 159 -12.06 -12.20 -18.85
N ALA A 160 -11.15 -12.74 -18.05
CA ALA A 160 -10.61 -12.04 -16.88
C ALA A 160 -9.76 -10.83 -17.27
N VAL A 161 -8.95 -10.94 -18.34
CA VAL A 161 -8.15 -9.82 -18.87
C VAL A 161 -9.05 -8.72 -19.44
N GLU A 162 -10.05 -9.10 -20.22
CA GLU A 162 -11.02 -8.16 -20.79
C GLU A 162 -11.77 -7.42 -19.68
N HIS A 163 -12.27 -8.15 -18.69
CA HIS A 163 -12.94 -7.52 -17.55
C HIS A 163 -12.00 -6.58 -16.78
N PHE A 164 -10.76 -7.00 -16.52
CA PHE A 164 -9.77 -6.16 -15.84
C PHE A 164 -9.51 -4.85 -16.59
N SER A 165 -9.45 -4.87 -17.92
CA SER A 165 -9.25 -3.68 -18.75
C SER A 165 -10.37 -2.64 -18.66
N GLN A 166 -11.55 -3.05 -18.18
CA GLN A 166 -12.70 -2.16 -17.97
C GLN A 166 -12.71 -1.51 -16.59
N ILE A 167 -11.86 -1.98 -15.66
CA ILE A 167 -11.75 -1.41 -14.32
C ILE A 167 -10.90 -0.14 -14.40
N LYS A 168 -11.39 0.94 -13.79
CA LYS A 168 -10.64 2.18 -13.70
C LYS A 168 -9.41 1.97 -12.80
N GLY A 169 -8.21 2.14 -13.35
CA GLY A 169 -6.98 1.89 -12.62
C GLY A 169 -5.75 1.84 -13.48
#